data_AF-A7E4Q9-F1
#
_entry.id   AF-A7E4Q9-F1
#
_cell.length_a   1.000
_cell.length_b   1.000
_cell.length_c   1.000
_cell.angle_alpha   90.00
_cell.angle_beta   90.00
_cell.angle_gamma   90.00
#
_symmetry.space_group_name_H-M   'P 1'
#
loop_
_entity.id
_entity.type
_entity.pdbx_description
1 polymer ?
#
loop_
_entity_poly.entity_id
_entity_poly.type
_entity_poly.pdbx_seq_one_letter_code
_entity_poly.pdbx_strand_id
1 'polypeptide(L)'
;MIAMLYTVKNHLRADWGVELSAGTTLTEDGEFFWPEEYKELLPQGFKGHEHMGLGLTLQLATYVEKFINIGCNLNWFNNSSSSNMLQELNQFISAYGSMEVIRLAPTPVAHLIHSKQTLALFCCILPFAMAAEIGWWTVPLVAFVAFALYGIEGIAQWHEDPFGRDKIDINMDDIVDDARREIEVMLEAWKTQGLNGKGLFTPNLSAPFTPRAEYGTLG
;
A
#
# COMPACT_ATOMS: atom_id res chain seq x y z
N MET A 1 0.67 8.69 10.36
CA MET A 1 -0.33 8.23 9.38
C MET A 1 0.13 8.44 7.95
N ILE A 2 0.49 9.65 7.50
CA ILE A 2 0.99 9.86 6.12
C ILE A 2 2.19 8.96 5.79
N ALA A 3 3.18 8.87 6.69
CA ALA A 3 4.31 7.95 6.53
C ALA A 3 3.90 6.47 6.34
N MET A 4 2.78 6.05 6.94
CA MET A 4 2.28 4.67 6.78
C MET A 4 1.72 4.42 5.39
N LEU A 5 1.11 5.42 4.75
CA LEU A 5 0.57 5.29 3.38
C LEU A 5 1.68 5.11 2.36
N TYR A 6 2.75 5.92 2.46
CA TYR A 6 3.94 5.77 1.60
C TYR A 6 4.62 4.42 1.79
N THR A 7 4.64 3.88 3.01
CA THR A 7 5.30 2.60 3.28
C THR A 7 4.45 1.42 2.82
N VAL A 8 3.12 1.53 2.89
CA VAL A 8 2.20 0.59 2.21
C VAL A 8 2.43 0.61 0.71
N LYS A 9 2.50 1.79 0.07
CA LYS A 9 2.80 1.93 -1.37
C LYS A 9 4.08 1.20 -1.76
N ASN A 10 5.17 1.49 -1.05
CA ASN A 10 6.49 0.94 -1.39
C ASN A 10 6.55 -0.56 -1.14
N HIS A 11 5.96 -1.04 -0.05
CA HIS A 11 5.82 -2.46 0.23
C HIS A 11 4.99 -3.16 -0.87
N LEU A 12 3.86 -2.56 -1.22
CA LEU A 12 2.98 -3.01 -2.29
C LEU A 12 3.46 -2.62 -3.69
N ARG A 13 4.68 -2.19 -3.96
CA ARG A 13 5.14 -2.13 -5.36
C ARG A 13 6.26 -3.09 -5.68
N ALA A 14 6.75 -3.80 -4.67
CA ALA A 14 7.88 -4.69 -4.83
C ALA A 14 8.95 -4.01 -5.71
N ASP A 15 9.43 -2.83 -5.28
CA ASP A 15 10.77 -2.34 -5.63
C ASP A 15 11.85 -3.29 -5.03
N TRP A 16 11.59 -4.58 -5.18
CA TRP A 16 12.17 -5.78 -4.61
C TRP A 16 12.63 -6.59 -5.81
N GLY A 17 13.86 -6.33 -6.22
CA GLY A 17 14.61 -7.18 -7.14
C GLY A 17 16.02 -7.27 -6.61
N VAL A 18 16.46 -8.50 -6.29
CA VAL A 18 17.79 -8.91 -5.81
C VAL A 18 18.00 -8.86 -4.28
N GLU A 19 17.78 -10.02 -3.65
CA GLU A 19 18.33 -10.57 -2.37
C GLU A 19 18.38 -9.77 -1.05
N LEU A 20 18.23 -8.45 -1.03
CA LEU A 20 18.26 -7.63 0.17
C LEU A 20 17.41 -6.38 -0.08
N SER A 21 16.10 -6.44 0.18
CA SER A 21 15.19 -5.30 -0.03
C SER A 21 15.55 -4.15 0.93
N ALA A 22 16.37 -3.26 0.41
CA ALA A 22 16.78 -2.01 0.97
C ALA A 22 15.80 -0.90 0.57
N GLY A 23 14.67 -0.79 1.29
CA GLY A 23 14.07 0.53 1.55
C GLY A 23 14.97 1.42 2.42
N THR A 24 16.05 0.80 2.89
CA THR A 24 17.25 1.39 3.48
C THR A 24 18.47 0.83 2.77
N THR A 25 18.97 1.52 1.75
CA THR A 25 20.32 1.23 1.28
C THR A 25 21.26 1.60 2.42
N LEU A 26 22.11 0.67 2.85
CA LEU A 26 23.24 1.02 3.70
C LEU A 26 24.17 1.86 2.82
N THR A 27 24.27 3.16 3.10
CA THR A 27 25.43 3.94 2.64
C THR A 27 26.72 3.24 3.13
N GLU A 28 27.86 3.46 2.47
CA GLU A 28 29.16 2.86 2.86
C GLU A 28 29.52 3.11 4.35
N ASP A 29 28.87 4.09 4.99
CA ASP A 29 28.99 4.46 6.41
C ASP A 29 27.98 3.78 7.37
N GLY A 30 27.09 2.89 6.88
CA GLY A 30 26.15 2.13 7.72
C GLY A 30 24.86 2.86 8.11
N GLU A 31 24.55 4.00 7.50
CA GLU A 31 23.28 4.72 7.68
C GLU A 31 22.16 4.21 6.76
N PHE A 32 20.92 4.24 7.26
CA PHE A 32 19.71 3.79 6.57
C PHE A 32 19.18 4.87 5.59
N PHE A 33 19.27 4.62 4.27
CA PHE A 33 18.75 5.55 3.24
C PHE A 33 17.25 5.40 3.02
N TRP A 34 16.45 6.34 3.55
CA TRP A 34 15.01 6.44 3.25
C TRP A 34 14.79 7.26 1.97
N PRO A 35 13.86 6.86 1.07
CA PRO A 35 13.37 7.72 0.00
C PRO A 35 12.97 9.10 0.55
N GLU A 36 13.37 10.16 -0.15
CA GLU A 36 13.11 11.54 0.31
C GLU A 36 11.63 11.83 0.55
N GLU A 37 10.74 11.14 -0.19
CA GLU A 37 9.29 11.31 -0.15
C GLU A 37 8.66 11.24 1.26
N TYR A 38 9.21 10.39 2.14
CA TYR A 38 8.67 10.20 3.50
C TYR A 38 9.72 10.26 4.61
N LYS A 39 10.99 10.53 4.29
CA LYS A 39 12.08 10.70 5.27
C LYS A 39 11.74 11.75 6.34
N GLU A 40 11.12 12.85 5.92
CA GLU A 40 10.69 13.94 6.81
C GLU A 40 9.49 13.57 7.70
N LEU A 41 8.75 12.52 7.33
CA LEU A 41 7.55 12.07 8.05
C LEU A 41 7.87 11.00 9.10
N LEU A 42 9.11 10.48 9.13
CA LEU A 42 9.56 9.50 10.10
C LEU A 42 9.93 10.17 11.44
N PRO A 43 9.70 9.50 12.58
CA PRO A 43 10.16 10.00 13.87
C PRO A 43 11.68 10.20 13.90
N GLN A 44 12.15 11.24 14.58
CA GLN A 44 13.59 11.48 14.74
C GLN A 44 14.26 10.29 15.44
N GLY A 45 15.30 9.74 14.82
CA GLY A 45 16.02 8.56 15.33
C GLY A 45 15.31 7.21 15.11
N PHE A 46 14.29 7.16 14.25
CA PHE A 46 13.62 5.91 13.88
C PHE A 46 14.58 4.96 13.16
N LYS A 47 14.87 3.81 13.77
CA LYS A 47 15.62 2.71 13.16
C LYS A 47 14.64 1.67 12.63
N GLY A 48 14.67 1.43 11.33
CA GLY A 48 13.87 0.38 10.71
C GLY A 48 14.41 -1.01 11.06
N HIS A 49 13.52 -1.93 11.43
CA HIS A 49 13.87 -3.34 11.67
C HIS A 49 13.48 -4.25 10.50
N GLU A 50 13.42 -3.70 9.28
CA GLU A 50 13.04 -4.45 8.06
C GLU A 50 14.01 -5.60 7.77
N HIS A 51 15.31 -5.44 8.08
CA HIS A 51 16.32 -6.49 7.99
C HIS A 51 16.05 -7.70 8.90
N MET A 52 15.22 -7.52 9.94
CA MET A 52 14.77 -8.58 10.85
C MET A 52 13.43 -9.19 10.44
N GLY A 53 12.88 -8.79 9.28
CA GLY A 53 11.57 -9.23 8.79
C GLY A 53 10.38 -8.45 9.36
N LEU A 54 10.60 -7.31 10.05
CA LEU A 54 9.51 -6.45 10.50
C LEU A 54 9.18 -5.42 9.44
N GLY A 55 7.99 -5.53 8.81
CA GLY A 55 7.50 -4.52 7.88
C GLY A 55 7.40 -3.14 8.55
N LEU A 56 7.90 -2.10 7.88
CA LEU A 56 7.94 -0.75 8.45
C LEU A 56 6.54 -0.15 8.65
N THR A 57 5.57 -0.56 7.84
CA THR A 57 4.14 -0.28 8.03
C THR A 57 3.67 -0.70 9.42
N LEU A 58 3.97 -1.94 9.82
CA LEU A 58 3.62 -2.49 11.13
C LEU A 58 4.42 -1.81 12.25
N GLN A 59 5.70 -1.52 12.03
CA GLN A 59 6.51 -0.78 12.99
C GLN A 59 5.91 0.61 13.27
N LEU A 60 5.52 1.36 12.23
CA LEU A 60 4.86 2.65 12.40
C LEU A 60 3.50 2.53 13.09
N ALA A 61 2.75 1.45 12.88
CA ALA A 61 1.50 1.21 13.59
C ALA A 61 1.73 1.11 15.11
N THR A 62 2.77 0.41 15.57
CA THR A 62 3.10 0.34 17.02
C THR A 62 3.43 1.72 17.62
N TYR A 63 4.01 2.64 16.83
CA TYR A 63 4.23 4.02 17.27
C TYR A 63 2.91 4.77 17.46
N VAL A 64 1.94 4.57 16.58
CA VAL A 64 0.60 5.16 16.70
C VAL A 64 -0.13 4.59 17.92
N GLU A 65 -0.07 3.27 18.15
CA GLU A 65 -0.63 2.64 19.35
C GLU A 65 -0.01 3.23 20.62
N LYS A 66 1.32 3.38 20.65
CA LYS A 66 2.02 3.98 21.79
C LYS A 66 1.56 5.42 22.03
N PHE A 67 1.38 6.21 20.98
CA PHE A 67 0.86 7.58 21.09
C PHE A 67 -0.55 7.61 21.70
N ILE A 68 -1.45 6.73 21.25
CA ILE A 68 -2.82 6.62 21.79
C ILE A 68 -2.77 6.21 23.27
N ASN A 69 -1.96 5.21 23.63
CA ASN A 69 -1.83 4.76 25.01
C ASN A 69 -1.27 5.87 25.94
N ILE A 70 -0.27 6.63 25.47
CA ILE A 70 0.26 7.77 26.21
C ILE A 70 -0.81 8.83 26.43
N GLY A 71 -1.57 9.20 25.39
CA GLY A 71 -2.61 10.21 25.54
C GLY A 71 -3.78 9.75 26.41
N CYS A 72 -4.09 8.45 26.45
CA CYS A 72 -5.05 7.89 27.38
C CYS A 72 -4.56 7.98 28.84
N ASN A 73 -3.29 7.61 29.10
CA ASN A 73 -2.68 7.72 30.43
C ASN A 73 -2.57 9.17 30.92
N LEU A 74 -2.36 10.11 30.00
CA LEU A 74 -2.29 11.55 30.27
C LEU A 74 -3.68 12.22 30.29
N ASN A 75 -4.77 11.46 30.16
CA ASN A 75 -6.16 11.95 30.11
C ASN A 75 -6.41 13.01 29.01
N TRP A 76 -5.72 12.93 27.88
CA TRP A 76 -5.96 13.80 26.72
C TRP A 76 -7.27 13.49 25.99
N PHE A 77 -7.69 12.22 26.05
CA PHE A 77 -8.91 11.74 25.44
C PHE A 77 -9.52 10.63 26.30
N ASN A 78 -10.84 10.43 26.20
CA ASN A 78 -11.55 9.45 27.02
C ASN A 78 -11.24 8.00 26.57
N ASN A 79 -11.50 7.03 27.44
CA ASN A 79 -11.24 5.61 27.14
C ASN A 79 -11.99 5.12 25.89
N SER A 80 -13.23 5.57 25.67
CA SER A 80 -14.03 5.16 24.52
C SER A 80 -13.46 5.65 23.19
N SER A 81 -12.98 6.89 23.13
CA SER A 81 -12.31 7.50 21.96
C SER A 81 -10.98 6.82 21.69
N SER A 82 -10.19 6.50 22.72
CA SER A 82 -8.97 5.68 22.58
C SER A 82 -9.27 4.32 21.97
N SER A 83 -10.31 3.62 22.47
CA SER A 83 -10.72 2.32 21.93
C SER A 83 -11.16 2.42 20.47
N ASN A 84 -11.91 3.46 20.09
CA ASN A 84 -12.30 3.67 18.69
C ASN A 84 -11.09 3.92 17.80
N MET A 85 -10.14 4.76 18.22
CA MET A 85 -8.90 5.01 17.46
C MET A 85 -8.06 3.73 17.26
N LEU A 86 -7.97 2.88 18.28
CA LEU A 86 -7.30 1.58 18.16
C LEU A 86 -8.05 0.62 17.22
N GLN A 87 -9.38 0.66 17.19
CA GLN A 87 -10.17 -0.13 16.24
C GLN A 87 -9.91 0.31 14.80
N GLU A 88 -9.90 1.61 14.52
CA GLU A 88 -9.58 2.14 13.18
C GLU A 88 -8.15 1.76 12.75
N LEU A 89 -7.18 1.80 13.68
CA LEU A 89 -5.83 1.32 13.41
C LEU A 89 -5.80 -0.18 13.07
N ASN A 90 -6.54 -1.00 13.81
CA ASN A 90 -6.64 -2.44 13.52
C ASN A 90 -7.29 -2.70 12.15
N GLN A 91 -8.30 -1.92 11.76
CA GLN A 91 -8.90 -2.00 10.43
C GLN A 91 -7.88 -1.67 9.34
N PHE A 92 -7.06 -0.62 9.54
CA PHE A 92 -5.97 -0.28 8.64
C PHE A 92 -4.97 -1.43 8.49
N ILE A 93 -4.52 -2.02 9.61
CA ILE A 93 -3.57 -3.15 9.60
C ILE A 93 -4.20 -4.38 8.90
N SER A 94 -5.49 -4.65 9.12
CA SER A 94 -6.19 -5.75 8.47
C SER A 94 -6.34 -5.54 6.96
N ALA A 95 -6.61 -4.30 6.52
CA ALA A 95 -6.64 -3.95 5.10
C ALA A 95 -5.25 -4.11 4.47
N TYR A 96 -4.20 -3.65 5.15
CA TYR A 96 -2.81 -3.88 4.75
C TYR A 96 -2.48 -5.37 4.60
N GLY A 97 -2.81 -6.19 5.60
CA GLY A 97 -2.56 -7.64 5.53
C GLY A 97 -3.34 -8.32 4.38
N SER A 98 -4.54 -7.83 4.06
CA SER A 98 -5.30 -8.32 2.90
C SER A 98 -4.60 -7.98 1.58
N MET A 99 -4.03 -6.78 1.45
CA MET A 99 -3.24 -6.38 0.28
C MET A 99 -1.92 -7.17 0.19
N GLU A 100 -1.28 -7.44 1.32
CA GLU A 100 -0.08 -8.29 1.41
C GLU A 100 -0.37 -9.71 0.91
N VAL A 101 -1.50 -10.32 1.28
CA VAL A 101 -1.92 -11.63 0.76
C VAL A 101 -2.10 -11.60 -0.75
N ILE A 102 -2.73 -10.57 -1.30
CA ILE A 102 -2.93 -10.44 -2.76
C ILE A 102 -1.57 -10.38 -3.47
N ARG A 103 -0.60 -9.67 -2.91
CA ARG A 103 0.78 -9.64 -3.45
C ARG A 103 1.51 -10.97 -3.29
N LEU A 104 1.43 -11.59 -2.11
CA LEU A 104 2.17 -12.81 -1.76
C LEU A 104 1.56 -14.08 -2.33
N ALA A 105 0.41 -13.99 -3.00
CA ALA A 105 -0.21 -15.07 -3.75
C ALA A 105 0.04 -14.92 -5.27
N PRO A 106 1.29 -14.84 -5.76
CA PRO A 106 1.51 -14.86 -7.19
C PRO A 106 1.05 -16.21 -7.76
N THR A 107 0.48 -16.21 -8.95
CA THR A 107 0.14 -17.45 -9.63
C THR A 107 1.42 -18.29 -9.77
N PRO A 108 1.38 -19.60 -9.51
CA PRO A 108 2.55 -20.44 -9.65
C PRO A 108 3.16 -20.28 -11.05
N VAL A 109 4.45 -19.94 -11.12
CA VAL A 109 5.18 -19.71 -12.39
C VAL A 109 5.04 -20.89 -13.35
N ALA A 110 4.96 -22.11 -12.82
CA ALA A 110 4.72 -23.33 -13.60
C ALA A 110 3.39 -23.28 -14.36
N HIS A 111 2.34 -22.70 -13.79
CA HIS A 111 1.03 -22.56 -14.44
C HIS A 111 1.09 -21.57 -15.62
N LEU A 112 1.76 -20.44 -15.45
CA LEU A 112 1.93 -19.43 -16.52
C LEU A 112 2.70 -19.99 -17.72
N ILE A 113 3.79 -20.70 -17.44
CA ILE A 113 4.60 -21.35 -18.49
C ILE A 113 3.78 -22.44 -19.17
N HIS A 114 3.05 -23.25 -18.40
CA HIS A 114 2.24 -24.33 -18.93
C HIS A 114 1.06 -23.84 -19.80
N SER A 115 0.40 -22.74 -19.42
CA SER A 115 -0.68 -22.11 -20.20
C SER A 115 -0.16 -21.71 -21.59
N LYS A 116 0.97 -21.00 -21.64
CA LYS A 116 1.63 -20.56 -22.89
C LYS A 116 2.03 -21.74 -23.78
N GLN A 117 2.59 -22.79 -23.19
CA GLN A 117 3.00 -23.99 -23.92
C GLN A 117 1.79 -24.75 -24.50
N THR A 118 0.73 -24.90 -23.71
CA THR A 118 -0.50 -25.58 -24.14
C THR A 118 -1.19 -24.82 -25.26
N LEU A 119 -1.26 -23.49 -25.15
CA LEU A 119 -1.81 -22.63 -26.20
C LEU A 119 -1.01 -22.72 -27.51
N ALA A 120 0.32 -22.71 -27.40
CA ALA A 120 1.21 -22.87 -28.56
C ALA A 120 1.03 -24.23 -29.24
N LEU A 121 0.98 -25.32 -28.45
CA LEU A 121 0.72 -26.66 -28.97
C LEU A 121 -0.65 -26.76 -29.63
N PHE A 122 -1.68 -26.19 -29.02
CA PHE A 122 -3.03 -26.16 -29.58
C PHE A 122 -3.06 -25.47 -30.94
N CYS A 123 -2.44 -24.28 -31.07
CA CYS A 123 -2.36 -23.54 -32.33
C CYS A 123 -1.53 -24.28 -33.39
N CYS A 124 -0.50 -25.03 -33.00
CA CYS A 124 0.31 -25.84 -33.92
C CYS A 124 -0.43 -27.08 -34.43
N ILE A 125 -1.29 -27.70 -33.64
CA ILE A 125 -2.04 -28.92 -34.01
C ILE A 125 -3.28 -28.58 -34.85
N LEU A 126 -3.94 -27.46 -34.56
CA LEU A 126 -5.16 -27.00 -35.25
C LEU A 126 -5.09 -27.05 -36.79
N PRO A 127 -4.02 -26.56 -37.47
CA PRO A 127 -3.96 -26.59 -38.92
C PRO A 127 -3.93 -28.02 -39.48
N PHE A 128 -3.29 -28.97 -38.80
CA PHE A 128 -3.27 -30.37 -39.25
C PHE A 128 -4.63 -31.04 -39.11
N ALA A 129 -5.41 -30.66 -38.08
CA ALA A 129 -6.76 -31.17 -37.87
C ALA A 129 -7.75 -30.67 -38.95
N MET A 130 -7.61 -29.42 -39.39
CA MET A 130 -8.57 -28.77 -40.29
C MET A 130 -8.16 -28.79 -41.77
N ALA A 131 -6.88 -29.02 -42.09
CA ALA A 131 -6.37 -28.98 -43.46
C ALA A 131 -7.06 -29.98 -44.41
N ALA A 132 -7.47 -31.15 -43.91
CA ALA A 132 -8.11 -32.18 -44.73
C ALA A 132 -9.52 -31.79 -45.23
N GLU A 133 -10.25 -30.98 -44.45
CA GLU A 133 -11.64 -30.60 -44.76
C GLU A 133 -11.73 -29.27 -45.51
N ILE A 134 -10.89 -28.29 -45.13
CA ILE A 134 -11.06 -26.87 -45.50
C ILE A 134 -9.93 -26.38 -46.44
N GLY A 135 -8.86 -27.16 -46.59
CA GLY A 135 -7.76 -26.85 -47.51
C GLY A 135 -7.06 -25.52 -47.18
N TRP A 136 -6.87 -24.66 -48.19
CA TRP A 136 -6.17 -23.37 -48.03
C TRP A 136 -6.88 -22.35 -47.12
N TRP A 137 -8.19 -22.48 -46.94
CA TRP A 137 -8.96 -21.63 -46.01
C TRP A 137 -8.61 -21.88 -44.54
N THR A 138 -7.94 -22.98 -44.23
CA THR A 138 -7.44 -23.28 -42.88
C THR A 138 -6.46 -22.22 -42.38
N VAL A 139 -5.62 -21.65 -43.25
CA VAL A 139 -4.59 -20.66 -42.84
C VAL A 139 -5.20 -19.40 -42.22
N PRO A 140 -6.11 -18.66 -42.89
CA PRO A 140 -6.72 -17.46 -42.30
C PRO A 140 -7.60 -17.77 -41.07
N LEU A 141 -8.25 -18.95 -41.03
CA LEU A 141 -9.09 -19.35 -39.90
C LEU A 141 -8.25 -19.67 -38.66
N VAL A 142 -7.18 -20.46 -38.80
CA VAL A 142 -6.22 -20.74 -37.72
C VAL A 142 -5.61 -19.44 -37.22
N ALA A 143 -5.23 -18.54 -38.12
CA ALA A 143 -4.67 -17.24 -37.74
C ALA A 143 -5.66 -16.40 -36.91
N PHE A 144 -6.94 -16.40 -37.27
CA PHE A 144 -7.99 -15.73 -36.49
C PHE A 144 -8.19 -16.35 -35.10
N VAL A 145 -8.26 -17.67 -35.02
CA VAL A 145 -8.39 -18.40 -33.74
C VAL A 145 -7.17 -18.16 -32.85
N ALA A 146 -5.96 -18.26 -33.41
CA ALA A 146 -4.72 -17.98 -32.68
C ALA A 146 -4.69 -16.54 -32.17
N PHE A 147 -5.07 -15.57 -32.99
CA PHE A 147 -5.17 -14.17 -32.57
C PHE A 147 -6.14 -13.99 -31.39
N ALA A 148 -7.32 -14.61 -31.44
CA ALA A 148 -8.29 -14.53 -30.36
C ALA A 148 -7.76 -15.15 -29.05
N LEU A 149 -7.20 -16.36 -29.12
CA LEU A 149 -6.73 -17.08 -27.93
C LEU A 149 -5.47 -16.45 -27.31
N TYR A 150 -4.50 -16.05 -28.14
CA TYR A 150 -3.33 -15.30 -27.66
C TYR A 150 -3.70 -13.91 -27.16
N GLY A 151 -4.73 -13.29 -27.73
CA GLY A 151 -5.27 -12.02 -27.22
C GLY A 151 -5.79 -12.15 -25.79
N ILE A 152 -6.59 -13.19 -25.51
CA ILE A 152 -7.12 -13.45 -24.17
C ILE A 152 -6.00 -13.79 -23.18
N GLU A 153 -5.07 -14.67 -23.57
CA GLU A 153 -3.91 -15.05 -22.75
C GLU A 153 -3.00 -13.84 -22.44
N GLY A 154 -2.85 -12.92 -23.40
CA GLY A 154 -2.17 -11.65 -23.20
C GLY A 154 -2.86 -10.78 -22.16
N ILE A 155 -4.19 -10.59 -22.28
CA ILE A 155 -4.96 -9.79 -21.31
C ILE A 155 -4.89 -10.42 -19.91
N ALA A 156 -4.92 -11.74 -19.79
CA ALA A 156 -4.83 -12.44 -18.51
C ALA A 156 -3.52 -12.13 -17.77
N GLN A 157 -2.40 -12.09 -18.49
CA GLN A 157 -1.09 -11.73 -17.91
C GLN A 157 -1.06 -10.28 -17.42
N TRP A 158 -1.73 -9.37 -18.10
CA TRP A 158 -1.81 -7.96 -17.68
C TRP A 158 -2.66 -7.77 -16.42
N HIS A 159 -3.56 -8.70 -16.09
CA HIS A 159 -4.39 -8.60 -14.89
C HIS A 159 -3.76 -9.30 -13.67
N GLU A 160 -2.57 -9.88 -13.82
CA GLU A 160 -1.97 -10.73 -12.79
C GLU A 160 -1.25 -9.93 -11.69
N ASP A 161 -0.70 -8.75 -12.01
CA ASP A 161 -0.01 -7.89 -11.03
C ASP A 161 -0.74 -6.54 -10.86
N PRO A 162 -1.80 -6.46 -10.04
CA PRO A 162 -2.61 -5.24 -9.92
C PRO A 162 -1.88 -4.05 -9.30
N PHE A 163 -0.71 -4.27 -8.70
CA PHE A 163 0.07 -3.25 -8.00
C PHE A 163 1.38 -2.91 -8.72
N GLY A 164 1.54 -3.33 -9.97
CA GLY A 164 2.73 -3.05 -10.77
C GLY A 164 2.87 -1.58 -11.18
N ARG A 165 3.60 -1.36 -12.27
CA ARG A 165 3.86 -0.03 -12.86
C ARG A 165 3.26 0.14 -14.26
N ASP A 166 2.50 -0.83 -14.72
CA ASP A 166 1.85 -0.73 -16.02
C ASP A 166 0.72 0.29 -15.98
N LYS A 167 0.36 0.84 -17.15
CA LYS A 167 -0.68 1.87 -17.27
C LYS A 167 -2.07 1.41 -16.82
N ILE A 168 -2.28 0.10 -16.73
CA ILE A 168 -3.55 -0.53 -16.36
C ILE A 168 -3.59 -0.84 -14.86
N ASP A 169 -2.44 -0.83 -14.18
CA ASP A 169 -2.33 -1.14 -12.77
C ASP A 169 -2.91 0.00 -11.92
N ILE A 170 -3.15 -0.30 -10.65
CA ILE A 170 -3.66 0.67 -9.70
C ILE A 170 -2.62 1.80 -9.53
N ASN A 171 -3.05 3.05 -9.76
CA ASN A 171 -2.17 4.20 -9.57
C ASN A 171 -1.99 4.52 -8.07
N MET A 172 -1.08 3.77 -7.42
CA MET A 172 -0.77 3.93 -6.01
C MET A 172 -0.14 5.29 -5.67
N ASP A 173 0.54 5.94 -6.62
CA ASP A 173 1.12 7.28 -6.37
C ASP A 173 0.01 8.32 -6.21
N ASP A 174 -0.94 8.34 -7.15
CA ASP A 174 -2.07 9.28 -7.10
C ASP A 174 -2.89 9.07 -5.83
N ILE A 175 -3.17 7.82 -5.45
CA ILE A 175 -3.95 7.51 -4.23
C ILE A 175 -3.25 8.03 -2.98
N VAL A 176 -1.93 7.85 -2.88
CA VAL A 176 -1.16 8.25 -1.70
C VAL A 176 -0.97 9.77 -1.64
N ASP A 177 -0.75 10.41 -2.79
CA ASP A 177 -0.61 11.86 -2.87
C ASP A 177 -1.95 12.58 -2.62
N ASP A 178 -3.06 12.02 -3.09
CA ASP A 178 -4.40 12.55 -2.80
C ASP A 178 -4.70 12.42 -1.29
N ALA A 179 -4.51 11.24 -0.71
CA ALA A 179 -4.69 11.02 0.73
C ALA A 179 -3.76 11.90 1.58
N ARG A 180 -2.51 12.13 1.15
CA ARG A 180 -1.59 13.08 1.79
C ARG A 180 -2.18 14.49 1.78
N ARG A 181 -2.62 14.96 0.62
CA ARG A 181 -3.20 16.30 0.46
C ARG A 181 -4.45 16.45 1.31
N GLU A 182 -5.33 15.46 1.35
CA GLU A 182 -6.52 15.46 2.20
C GLU A 182 -6.16 15.58 3.68
N ILE A 183 -5.18 14.81 4.17
CA ILE A 183 -4.74 14.87 5.56
C ILE A 183 -4.09 16.23 5.87
N GLU A 184 -3.25 16.76 4.98
CA GLU A 184 -2.62 18.07 5.15
C GLU A 184 -3.65 19.20 5.21
N VAL A 185 -4.62 19.20 4.28
CA VAL A 185 -5.73 20.17 4.27
C VAL A 185 -6.60 20.02 5.52
N MET A 186 -6.90 18.80 5.96
CA MET A 186 -7.66 18.57 7.19
C MET A 186 -6.91 19.10 8.43
N LEU A 187 -5.59 18.92 8.49
CA LEU A 187 -4.75 19.47 9.56
C LEU A 187 -4.70 21.00 9.52
N GLU A 188 -4.59 21.59 8.34
CA GLU A 188 -4.62 23.04 8.17
C GLU A 188 -5.99 23.63 8.52
N ALA A 189 -7.08 23.00 8.06
CA ALA A 189 -8.45 23.36 8.42
C ALA A 189 -8.66 23.27 9.93
N TRP A 190 -8.15 22.22 10.59
CA TRP A 190 -8.22 22.10 12.04
C TRP A 190 -7.48 23.23 12.77
N LYS A 191 -6.28 23.62 12.28
CA LYS A 191 -5.50 24.73 12.85
C LYS A 191 -6.14 26.10 12.62
N THR A 192 -6.71 26.31 11.43
CA THR A 192 -7.20 27.63 10.98
C THR A 192 -8.67 27.86 11.36
N GLN A 193 -9.48 26.81 11.43
CA GLN A 193 -10.92 26.87 11.70
C GLN A 193 -11.27 26.58 13.18
N GLY A 194 -10.29 26.67 14.09
CA GLY A 194 -10.44 26.46 15.53
C GLY A 194 -10.58 27.74 16.37
N LEU A 195 -11.49 27.67 17.37
CA LEU A 195 -11.74 28.54 18.55
C LEU A 195 -11.92 30.07 18.39
N ASN A 196 -11.56 30.69 17.28
CA ASN A 196 -11.86 32.11 17.00
C ASN A 196 -13.06 32.30 16.05
N GLY A 197 -14.17 31.61 16.36
CA GLY A 197 -15.47 32.26 16.32
C GLY A 197 -16.41 32.10 15.13
N LYS A 198 -16.15 31.30 14.06
CA LYS A 198 -17.17 31.05 13.00
C LYS A 198 -17.01 29.70 12.26
N GLY A 199 -17.07 28.55 12.96
CA GLY A 199 -16.99 27.22 12.35
C GLY A 199 -18.19 26.32 12.66
N LEU A 200 -18.67 25.58 11.64
CA LEU A 200 -19.92 24.79 11.57
C LEU A 200 -19.99 23.58 12.53
N PHE A 201 -18.90 23.19 13.19
CA PHE A 201 -18.87 22.03 14.09
C PHE A 201 -18.51 22.45 15.51
N THR A 202 -19.52 22.65 16.34
CA THR A 202 -19.36 22.77 17.79
C THR A 202 -19.97 21.57 18.50
N PRO A 203 -19.17 20.70 19.14
CA PRO A 203 -19.64 19.93 20.29
C PRO A 203 -19.85 20.92 21.46
N ASN A 204 -21.01 20.86 22.10
CA ASN A 204 -21.30 21.64 23.31
C ASN A 204 -20.46 21.11 24.47
N LEU A 205 -19.24 21.65 24.64
CA LEU A 205 -18.41 21.41 25.82
C LEU A 205 -18.66 22.54 26.81
N SER A 206 -19.49 22.26 27.82
CA SER A 206 -19.79 23.15 28.94
C SER A 206 -18.63 23.34 29.94
N ALA A 207 -17.42 22.86 29.62
CA ALA A 207 -16.24 23.04 30.44
C ALA A 207 -15.02 23.44 29.57
N PRO A 208 -14.32 24.54 29.88
CA PRO A 208 -13.12 24.94 29.15
C PRO A 208 -12.00 23.92 29.38
N PHE A 209 -11.42 23.41 28.30
CA PHE A 209 -10.20 22.61 28.34
C PHE A 209 -9.02 23.51 28.71
N THR A 210 -8.54 23.42 29.95
CA THR A 210 -7.28 24.03 30.39
C THR A 210 -6.17 22.98 30.30
N PRO A 211 -5.14 23.18 29.45
CA PRO A 211 -3.96 22.33 29.47
C PRO A 211 -3.21 22.59 30.78
N ARG A 212 -3.16 21.61 31.69
CA ARG A 212 -2.40 21.72 32.95
C ARG A 212 -0.91 21.56 32.67
N ALA A 213 -0.25 22.66 32.35
CA ALA A 213 1.21 22.76 32.41
C ALA A 213 1.63 22.99 33.86
N GLU A 214 1.90 21.92 34.60
CA GLU A 214 2.69 22.00 35.84
C GLU A 214 4.04 21.32 35.56
N TYR A 215 4.97 22.10 35.02
CA TYR A 215 6.39 21.78 35.16
C TYR A 215 6.77 22.07 36.61
N GLY A 216 7.10 21.03 37.35
CA GLY A 216 7.70 21.16 38.66
C GLY A 216 9.03 21.89 38.57
N THR A 217 9.16 22.99 39.31
CA THR A 217 10.45 23.49 39.78
C THR A 217 10.45 23.36 41.29
N LEU A 218 11.00 22.26 41.79
CA LEU A 218 11.45 22.15 43.17
C LEU A 218 12.86 22.75 43.21
N GLY A 219 12.95 23.94 43.81
CA GLY A 219 14.17 24.66 44.20
C GLY A 219 13.84 25.55 45.37
#